data_AF-A0A503X655-F1
#
_entry.id   AF-A0A503X655-F1
#
_cell.length_a   1.000
_cell.length_b   1.000
_cell.length_c   1.000
_cell.angle_alpha   90.00
_cell.angle_beta   90.00
_cell.angle_gamma   90.00
#
_symmetry.space_group_name_H-M   'P 1'
#
loop_
_entity.id
_entity.type
_entity.pdbx_description
1 polymer ?
#
loop_
_entity_poly.entity_id
_entity_poly.type
_entity_poly.pdbx_seq_one_letter_code
_entity_poly.pdbx_strand_id
1 'polypeptide(L)'
;MSKANRNPSAHTDVRRARVENPYFQKDHREGATNPRHINADLNVKESAVETLFARRFLGFSQKRAADKFRELWETAGGKASSIDYTLDRVDGGKSDVVATRLIAAQEMKRCRELLGVRGFETIQKVCAEGRSLTEITPHKRERLTMADNLRADLDDLAAMWGMQTKKR
;
A
#
# COMPACT_ATOMS: atom_id res chain seq x y z
N MET A 1 -32.57 1.74 29.12
CA MET A 1 -31.55 2.75 28.71
C MET A 1 -30.35 2.02 28.13
N SER A 2 -30.32 1.78 26.82
CA SER A 2 -29.22 1.04 26.16
C SER A 2 -28.37 2.01 25.36
N LYS A 3 -27.11 2.21 25.78
CA LYS A 3 -26.15 3.06 25.08
C LYS A 3 -25.53 2.28 23.92
N ALA A 4 -25.79 2.73 22.70
CA ALA A 4 -25.17 2.22 21.48
C ALA A 4 -23.66 2.52 21.49
N ASN A 5 -22.85 1.47 21.33
CA ASN A 5 -21.40 1.54 21.26
C ASN A 5 -21.01 2.13 19.89
N ARG A 6 -20.58 3.39 19.86
CA ARG A 6 -20.09 4.04 18.64
C ARG A 6 -18.69 3.52 18.33
N ASN A 7 -18.60 2.76 17.25
CA ASN A 7 -17.34 2.33 16.64
C ASN A 7 -16.51 3.58 16.29
N PRO A 8 -15.24 3.72 16.74
CA PRO A 8 -14.42 4.84 16.31
C PRO A 8 -14.00 4.60 14.85
N SER A 9 -14.50 5.45 13.96
CA SER A 9 -14.18 5.49 12.54
C SER A 9 -12.66 5.50 12.34
N ALA A 10 -12.18 4.67 11.42
CA ALA A 10 -10.79 4.71 10.95
C ALA A 10 -10.52 6.10 10.37
N HIS A 11 -9.80 6.94 11.12
CA HIS A 11 -9.33 8.22 10.65
C HIS A 11 -8.27 8.00 9.57
N THR A 12 -8.70 7.91 8.32
CA THR A 12 -7.80 8.05 7.17
C THR A 12 -7.48 9.54 7.07
N ASP A 13 -6.29 9.94 7.53
CA ASP A 13 -5.82 11.32 7.41
C ASP A 13 -5.36 11.54 5.95
N VAL A 14 -6.30 11.91 5.10
CA VAL A 14 -6.11 12.29 3.69
C VAL A 14 -6.03 13.82 3.64
N ARG A 15 -4.89 14.40 3.25
CA ARG A 15 -4.79 15.83 2.94
C ARG A 15 -4.79 15.96 1.43
N ARG A 16 -5.66 16.85 0.97
CA ARG A 16 -5.61 17.35 -0.39
C ARG A 16 -4.32 18.15 -0.55
N ALA A 17 -3.45 17.71 -1.45
CA ALA A 17 -2.33 18.52 -1.88
C ALA A 17 -2.49 18.90 -3.34
N ARG A 18 -1.99 20.10 -3.64
CA ARG A 18 -1.97 20.65 -4.99
C ARG A 18 -0.77 20.04 -5.71
N VAL A 19 -1.01 19.04 -6.55
CA VAL A 19 0.02 18.35 -7.34
C VAL A 19 -0.09 18.82 -8.79
N GLU A 20 1.04 18.85 -9.51
CA GLU A 20 1.04 19.12 -10.94
C GLU A 20 0.15 18.12 -11.67
N ASN A 21 -0.71 18.62 -12.55
CA ASN A 21 -1.61 17.76 -13.30
C ASN A 21 -0.80 16.97 -14.35
N PRO A 22 -0.68 15.63 -14.24
CA PRO A 22 0.06 14.83 -15.21
C PRO A 22 -0.57 14.87 -16.61
N TYR A 23 -1.82 15.32 -16.72
CA TYR A 23 -2.55 15.53 -17.96
C TYR A 23 -2.50 16.98 -18.46
N PHE A 24 -1.68 17.84 -17.85
CA PHE A 24 -1.52 19.23 -18.30
C PHE A 24 -0.87 19.27 -19.69
N GLN A 25 -1.59 19.85 -20.65
CA GLN A 25 -1.06 20.05 -22.00
C GLN A 25 -0.58 21.49 -22.16
N LYS A 26 0.73 21.67 -22.43
CA LYS A 26 1.37 22.99 -22.59
C LYS A 26 0.86 23.76 -23.81
N ASP A 27 0.34 23.05 -24.81
CA ASP A 27 -0.13 23.63 -26.07
C ASP A 27 -1.54 24.24 -25.98
N HIS A 28 -2.24 24.04 -24.86
CA HIS A 28 -3.59 24.56 -24.63
C HIS A 28 -3.59 25.62 -23.52
N ARG A 29 -4.38 26.69 -23.72
CA ARG A 29 -4.53 27.79 -22.74
C ARG A 29 -4.99 27.24 -21.39
N GLU A 30 -4.31 27.65 -20.32
CA GLU A 30 -4.66 27.27 -18.95
C GLU A 30 -6.12 27.71 -18.63
N GLY A 31 -6.92 26.78 -18.15
CA GLY A 31 -8.36 26.99 -17.92
C GLY A 31 -9.00 25.86 -17.12
N ALA A 32 -10.31 25.95 -16.86
CA ALA A 32 -11.04 24.98 -16.04
C ALA A 32 -10.95 23.53 -16.55
N THR A 33 -10.75 23.35 -17.86
CA THR A 33 -10.58 22.05 -18.54
C THR A 33 -9.12 21.63 -18.72
N ASN A 34 -8.14 22.51 -18.46
CA ASN A 34 -6.69 22.22 -18.50
C ASN A 34 -5.97 22.90 -17.32
N PRO A 35 -6.26 22.50 -16.07
CA PRO A 35 -5.62 23.10 -14.91
C PRO A 35 -4.18 22.61 -14.79
N ARG A 36 -3.25 23.53 -14.53
CA ARG A 36 -1.83 23.20 -14.30
C ARG A 36 -1.62 22.35 -13.03
N HIS A 37 -2.56 22.41 -12.09
CA HIS A 37 -2.52 21.67 -10.85
C HIS A 37 -3.88 21.07 -10.52
N ILE A 38 -3.90 19.83 -10.06
CA ILE A 38 -5.09 19.16 -9.52
C ILE A 38 -4.95 18.96 -8.02
N ASN A 39 -6.09 18.94 -7.31
CA ASN A 39 -6.11 18.50 -5.93
C ASN A 39 -6.08 16.97 -5.93
N ALA A 40 -4.94 16.41 -5.58
CA ALA A 40 -4.81 14.98 -5.34
C ALA A 40 -4.97 14.73 -3.84
N ASP A 41 -5.72 13.69 -3.50
CA ASP A 41 -5.80 13.17 -2.15
C ASP A 41 -4.44 12.51 -1.82
N LEU A 42 -3.58 13.24 -1.11
CA LEU A 42 -2.33 12.70 -0.57
C LEU A 42 -2.62 12.09 0.80
N ASN A 43 -2.32 10.81 0.96
CA ASN A 43 -2.29 10.17 2.27
C ASN A 43 -1.10 10.77 3.06
N VAL A 44 -1.40 11.45 4.17
CA VAL A 44 -0.56 12.53 4.75
C VAL A 44 0.58 12.04 5.60
N LYS A 45 0.51 10.80 6.02
CA LYS A 45 1.70 10.12 6.46
C LYS A 45 2.45 9.82 5.17
N GLU A 46 3.50 10.58 4.88
CA GLU A 46 4.64 10.03 4.15
C GLU A 46 4.78 8.59 4.64
N SER A 47 4.40 7.65 3.77
CA SER A 47 4.14 6.23 4.06
C SER A 47 4.87 5.74 5.31
N ALA A 48 4.23 5.01 6.22
CA ALA A 48 4.93 4.47 7.40
C ALA A 48 6.29 3.82 7.04
N VAL A 49 6.39 3.21 5.86
CA VAL A 49 7.63 2.73 5.22
C VAL A 49 8.66 3.83 4.96
N GLU A 50 8.27 4.97 4.38
CA GLU A 50 9.16 6.13 4.15
C GLU A 50 9.68 6.70 5.46
N THR A 51 8.82 6.83 6.47
CA THR A 51 9.25 7.26 7.81
C THR A 51 10.27 6.28 8.41
N LEU A 52 10.02 4.97 8.29
CA LEU A 52 10.94 3.93 8.78
C LEU A 52 12.26 3.92 7.99
N PHE A 53 12.21 4.15 6.68
CA PHE A 53 13.39 4.22 5.82
C PHE A 53 14.24 5.47 6.11
N ALA A 54 13.62 6.65 6.23
CA ALA A 54 14.30 7.90 6.57
C ALA A 54 15.03 7.80 7.93
N ARG A 55 14.45 7.07 8.88
CA ARG A 55 15.06 6.76 10.19
C ARG A 55 16.12 5.66 10.14
N ARG A 56 16.46 5.14 8.95
CA ARG A 56 17.38 4.01 8.72
C ARG A 56 16.99 2.73 9.45
N PHE A 57 15.69 2.58 9.75
CA PHE A 57 15.17 1.34 10.32
C PHE A 57 15.00 0.28 9.23
N LEU A 58 14.65 0.70 8.01
CA LEU A 58 14.61 -0.16 6.83
C LEU A 58 15.84 0.05 5.94
N GLY A 59 16.37 -1.04 5.42
CA GLY A 59 17.38 -1.04 4.35
C GLY A 59 16.77 -0.77 2.97
N PHE A 60 17.62 -0.59 1.96
CA PHE A 60 17.18 -0.33 0.59
C PHE A 60 16.39 -1.49 -0.03
N SER A 61 16.84 -2.74 0.19
CA SER A 61 16.12 -3.94 -0.26
C SER A 61 14.74 -4.04 0.39
N GLN A 62 14.66 -3.78 1.69
CA GLN A 62 13.42 -3.81 2.46
C GLN A 62 12.44 -2.72 2.01
N LYS A 63 12.94 -1.50 1.75
CA LYS A 63 12.12 -0.42 1.17
C LYS A 63 11.55 -0.84 -0.18
N ARG A 64 12.40 -1.33 -1.09
CA ARG A 64 11.98 -1.75 -2.43
C ARG A 64 10.94 -2.88 -2.39
N ALA A 65 11.10 -3.82 -1.45
CA ALA A 65 10.11 -4.86 -1.21
C ALA A 65 8.78 -4.28 -0.70
N ALA A 66 8.83 -3.35 0.25
CA ALA A 66 7.63 -2.68 0.75
C ALA A 66 6.88 -1.89 -0.34
N ASP A 67 7.61 -1.21 -1.23
CA ASP A 67 7.04 -0.46 -2.35
C ASP A 67 6.38 -1.41 -3.37
N LYS A 68 7.06 -2.51 -3.74
CA LYS A 68 6.46 -3.53 -4.63
C LYS A 68 5.24 -4.19 -4.00
N PHE A 69 5.27 -4.48 -2.70
CA PHE A 69 4.12 -5.03 -2.00
C PHE A 69 2.92 -4.08 -2.09
N ARG A 70 3.14 -2.78 -1.89
CA ARG A 70 2.08 -1.77 -2.05
C ARG A 70 1.54 -1.75 -3.47
N GLU A 71 2.40 -1.76 -4.49
CA GLU A 71 1.97 -1.79 -5.88
C GLU A 71 1.09 -3.01 -6.19
N LEU A 72 1.48 -4.19 -5.72
CA LEU A 72 0.69 -5.41 -5.85
C LEU A 72 -0.65 -5.31 -5.12
N TRP A 73 -0.67 -4.73 -3.92
CA TRP A 73 -1.90 -4.54 -3.15
C TRP A 73 -2.90 -3.60 -3.85
N GLU A 74 -2.43 -2.45 -4.34
CA GLU A 74 -3.26 -1.49 -5.08
C GLU A 74 -3.75 -2.10 -6.39
N THR A 75 -2.87 -2.81 -7.09
CA THR A 75 -3.23 -3.52 -8.33
C THR A 75 -4.27 -4.59 -8.07
N ALA A 76 -4.16 -5.37 -7.00
CA ALA A 76 -5.14 -6.41 -6.63
C ALA A 76 -6.51 -5.86 -6.17
N GLY A 77 -6.67 -4.54 -6.04
CA GLY A 77 -7.94 -3.88 -5.69
C GLY A 77 -7.99 -3.24 -4.29
N GLY A 78 -6.88 -3.25 -3.56
CA GLY A 78 -6.74 -2.57 -2.28
C GLY A 78 -7.84 -2.89 -1.26
N LYS A 79 -8.25 -1.89 -0.46
CA LYS A 79 -9.38 -2.00 0.48
C LYS A 79 -10.76 -2.04 -0.21
N ALA A 80 -10.82 -1.85 -1.53
CA ALA A 80 -12.06 -1.68 -2.29
C ALA A 80 -12.56 -2.95 -2.96
N SER A 81 -12.03 -4.13 -2.61
CA SER A 81 -12.44 -5.41 -3.21
C SER A 81 -13.81 -5.90 -2.72
N SER A 82 -14.87 -5.17 -3.11
CA SER A 82 -16.20 -5.72 -3.34
C SER A 82 -16.64 -5.29 -4.75
N ILE A 83 -16.18 -5.99 -5.77
CA ILE A 83 -16.81 -5.93 -7.09
C ILE A 83 -17.18 -7.36 -7.45
N ASP A 84 -18.47 -7.55 -7.67
CA ASP A 84 -19.11 -8.81 -8.00
C ASP A 84 -18.60 -9.29 -9.37
N TYR A 85 -17.95 -10.45 -9.40
CA TYR A 85 -17.32 -11.04 -10.59
C TYR A 85 -18.31 -11.83 -11.46
N THR A 86 -19.61 -11.73 -11.19
CA THR A 86 -20.67 -12.37 -11.99
C THR A 86 -21.20 -11.49 -13.12
N LEU A 87 -20.75 -10.24 -13.22
CA LEU A 87 -21.25 -9.31 -14.24
C LEU A 87 -20.60 -9.55 -15.60
N ASP A 88 -21.50 -9.74 -16.55
CA ASP A 88 -21.31 -10.28 -17.89
C ASP A 88 -20.27 -9.53 -18.73
N ARG A 89 -19.56 -10.31 -19.54
CA ARG A 89 -18.39 -9.94 -20.32
C ARG A 89 -18.84 -9.22 -21.59
N VAL A 90 -18.47 -7.95 -21.76
CA VAL A 90 -18.70 -7.22 -23.02
C VAL A 90 -17.37 -6.86 -23.68
N ASP A 91 -17.27 -7.17 -24.97
CA ASP A 91 -16.12 -7.01 -25.84
C ASP A 91 -15.65 -5.55 -25.93
N GLY A 92 -14.36 -5.32 -25.70
CA GLY A 92 -13.74 -3.99 -25.86
C GLY A 92 -12.67 -3.67 -24.81
N GLY A 93 -11.45 -4.19 -24.99
CA GLY A 93 -10.21 -3.56 -24.50
C GLY A 93 -9.83 -3.68 -23.01
N LYS A 94 -10.57 -4.43 -22.18
CA LYS A 94 -10.31 -4.52 -20.71
C LYS A 94 -9.68 -5.83 -20.22
N SER A 95 -9.31 -6.75 -21.12
CA SER A 95 -8.75 -8.07 -20.74
C SER A 95 -7.44 -7.97 -19.94
N ASP A 96 -6.62 -6.97 -20.25
CA ASP A 96 -5.30 -6.78 -19.65
C ASP A 96 -5.39 -6.34 -18.18
N VAL A 97 -6.40 -5.52 -17.83
CA VAL A 97 -6.61 -5.08 -16.45
C VAL A 97 -7.00 -6.25 -15.56
N VAL A 98 -7.94 -7.10 -16.00
CA VAL A 98 -8.37 -8.28 -15.21
C VAL A 98 -7.22 -9.27 -15.04
N ALA A 99 -6.45 -9.52 -16.10
CA ALA A 99 -5.27 -10.39 -16.04
C ALA A 99 -4.21 -9.85 -15.06
N THR A 100 -3.92 -8.54 -15.14
CA THR A 100 -2.96 -7.87 -14.24
C THR A 100 -3.41 -7.94 -12.77
N ARG A 101 -4.70 -7.74 -12.49
CA ARG A 101 -5.27 -7.92 -11.14
C ARG A 101 -5.16 -9.35 -10.64
N LEU A 102 -5.42 -10.33 -11.50
CA LEU A 102 -5.33 -11.75 -11.15
C LEU A 102 -3.88 -12.15 -10.82
N ILE A 103 -2.92 -11.69 -11.61
CA ILE A 103 -1.49 -11.91 -11.36
C ILE A 103 -1.09 -11.27 -10.02
N ALA A 104 -1.52 -10.03 -9.76
CA ALA A 104 -1.25 -9.37 -8.48
C ALA A 104 -1.86 -10.13 -7.29
N ALA A 105 -3.10 -10.62 -7.42
CA ALA A 105 -3.75 -11.43 -6.39
C ALA A 105 -3.03 -12.77 -6.13
N GLN A 106 -2.54 -13.43 -7.18
CA GLN A 106 -1.73 -14.65 -7.05
C GLN A 106 -0.39 -14.38 -6.34
N GLU A 107 0.27 -13.27 -6.68
CA GLU A 107 1.52 -12.89 -6.02
C GLU A 107 1.28 -12.51 -4.54
N MET A 108 0.17 -11.84 -4.23
CA MET A 108 -0.23 -11.56 -2.84
C MET A 108 -0.53 -12.85 -2.06
N LYS A 109 -1.11 -13.87 -2.71
CA LYS A 109 -1.28 -15.20 -2.10
C LYS A 109 0.07 -15.83 -1.78
N ARG A 110 1.05 -15.74 -2.69
CA ARG A 110 2.41 -16.23 -2.47
C ARG A 110 3.12 -15.52 -1.31
N CYS A 111 2.96 -14.19 -1.20
CA CYS A 111 3.42 -13.43 -0.03
C CYS A 111 2.82 -13.96 1.27
N ARG A 112 1.51 -14.27 1.29
CA ARG A 112 0.82 -14.79 2.48
C ARG A 112 1.29 -16.18 2.87
N GLU A 113 1.56 -17.03 1.89
CA GLU A 113 2.12 -18.38 2.13
C GLU A 113 3.53 -18.31 2.72
N LEU A 114 4.37 -17.37 2.23
CA LEU A 114 5.73 -17.18 2.73
C LEU A 114 5.75 -16.65 4.18
N LEU A 115 5.01 -15.58 4.46
CA LEU A 115 5.07 -14.86 5.74
C LEU A 115 4.15 -15.44 6.82
N GLY A 116 3.24 -16.32 6.43
CA GLY A 116 2.13 -16.75 7.27
C GLY A 116 1.15 -15.61 7.60
N VAL A 117 0.10 -15.94 8.35
CA VAL A 117 -1.02 -15.02 8.61
C VAL A 117 -0.57 -13.76 9.36
N ARG A 118 0.25 -13.92 10.40
CA ARG A 118 0.66 -12.79 11.26
C ARG A 118 1.59 -11.82 10.53
N GLY A 119 2.63 -12.32 9.86
CA GLY A 119 3.57 -11.48 9.11
C GLY A 119 2.88 -10.75 7.97
N PHE A 120 2.02 -11.47 7.23
CA PHE A 120 1.23 -10.86 6.15
C PHE A 120 0.31 -9.73 6.65
N GLU A 121 -0.39 -9.91 7.78
CA GLU A 121 -1.22 -8.85 8.36
C GLU A 121 -0.41 -7.62 8.78
N THR A 122 0.77 -7.82 9.38
CA THR A 122 1.65 -6.72 9.78
C THR A 122 2.14 -5.95 8.56
N ILE A 123 2.61 -6.65 7.51
CA ILE A 123 3.02 -6.04 6.25
C ILE A 123 1.86 -5.31 5.58
N GLN A 124 0.67 -5.90 5.52
CA GLN A 124 -0.50 -5.24 4.95
C GLN A 124 -0.83 -3.94 5.70
N LYS A 125 -0.89 -3.96 7.04
CA LYS A 125 -1.21 -2.78 7.85
C LYS A 125 -0.18 -1.66 7.66
N VAL A 126 1.11 -1.98 7.57
CA VAL A 126 2.19 -0.98 7.50
C VAL A 126 2.47 -0.54 6.06
N CYS A 127 2.69 -1.48 5.15
CA CYS A 127 3.11 -1.21 3.77
C CYS A 127 1.94 -0.83 2.86
N ALA A 128 0.80 -1.49 2.98
CA ALA A 128 -0.37 -1.17 2.16
C ALA A 128 -1.22 -0.05 2.80
N GLU A 129 -1.67 -0.25 4.05
CA GLU A 129 -2.59 0.71 4.68
C GLU A 129 -1.90 1.97 5.24
N GLY A 130 -0.57 1.98 5.34
CA GLY A 130 0.19 3.12 5.85
C GLY A 130 0.08 3.34 7.37
N ARG A 131 -0.37 2.33 8.13
CA ARG A 131 -0.46 2.44 9.60
C ARG A 131 0.93 2.46 10.23
N SER A 132 1.12 3.32 11.23
CA SER A 132 2.35 3.29 12.02
C SER A 132 2.31 2.16 13.05
N LEU A 133 3.48 1.70 13.50
CA LEU A 133 3.56 0.63 14.50
C LEU A 133 2.92 1.03 15.84
N THR A 134 2.87 2.33 16.16
CA THR A 134 2.19 2.87 17.35
C THR A 134 0.67 2.80 17.27
N GLU A 135 0.10 2.74 16.06
CA GLU A 135 -1.35 2.57 15.83
C GLU A 135 -1.77 1.11 15.90
N ILE A 136 -0.83 0.18 15.68
CA ILE A 136 -1.12 -1.25 15.71
C ILE A 136 -1.02 -1.79 17.13
N THR A 137 -0.01 -1.38 17.92
CA THR A 137 0.08 -1.71 19.35
C THR A 137 0.53 -0.52 20.19
N PRO A 138 -0.16 -0.22 21.31
CA PRO A 138 0.29 0.80 22.25
C PRO A 138 1.51 0.34 23.09
N HIS A 139 1.74 -0.97 23.21
CA HIS A 139 2.75 -1.54 24.10
C HIS A 139 4.16 -1.47 23.48
N LYS A 140 5.12 -0.86 24.21
CA LYS A 140 6.49 -0.64 23.73
C LYS A 140 7.21 -1.93 23.34
N ARG A 141 7.11 -2.98 24.15
CA ARG A 141 7.82 -4.25 23.92
C ARG A 141 7.29 -4.95 22.67
N GLU A 142 5.98 -5.04 22.53
CA GLU A 142 5.33 -5.62 21.34
C GLU A 142 5.68 -4.83 20.09
N ARG A 143 5.74 -3.50 20.18
CA ARG A 143 6.10 -2.65 19.05
C ARG A 143 7.53 -2.93 18.56
N LEU A 144 8.48 -3.17 19.46
CA LEU A 144 9.85 -3.54 19.09
C LEU A 144 9.87 -4.90 18.39
N THR A 145 9.23 -5.90 18.98
CA THR A 145 9.10 -7.24 18.36
C THR A 145 8.44 -7.16 16.98
N MET A 146 7.38 -6.38 16.83
CA MET A 146 6.71 -6.19 15.55
C MET A 146 7.58 -5.46 14.54
N ALA A 147 8.41 -4.51 14.98
CA ALA A 147 9.36 -3.83 14.11
C ALA A 147 10.47 -4.77 13.62
N ASP A 148 10.95 -5.67 14.49
CA ASP A 148 11.94 -6.69 14.13
C ASP A 148 11.35 -7.71 13.15
N ASN A 149 10.14 -8.19 13.41
CA ASN A 149 9.42 -9.09 12.52
C ASN A 149 9.16 -8.44 11.16
N LEU A 150 8.73 -7.17 11.14
CA LEU A 150 8.51 -6.42 9.89
C LEU A 150 9.78 -6.39 9.02
N ARG A 151 10.97 -6.24 9.62
CA ARG A 151 12.23 -6.26 8.87
C ARG A 151 12.53 -7.63 8.29
N ALA A 152 12.37 -8.69 9.11
CA ALA A 152 12.56 -10.07 8.66
C ALA A 152 11.61 -10.43 7.51
N ASP A 153 10.32 -10.11 7.66
CA ASP A 153 9.30 -10.33 6.63
C ASP A 153 9.63 -9.59 5.33
N LEU A 154 10.12 -8.35 5.41
CA LEU A 154 10.55 -7.58 4.23
C LEU A 154 11.82 -8.14 3.59
N ASP A 155 12.74 -8.71 4.37
CA ASP A 155 13.93 -9.40 3.84
C ASP A 155 13.55 -10.69 3.12
N ASP A 156 12.57 -11.43 3.62
CA ASP A 156 12.04 -12.64 2.98
C ASP A 156 11.31 -12.31 1.67
N LEU A 157 10.49 -11.25 1.67
CA LEU A 157 9.89 -10.74 0.43
C LEU A 157 10.94 -10.26 -0.57
N ALA A 158 11.96 -9.55 -0.11
CA ALA A 158 13.08 -9.15 -0.96
C ALA A 158 13.83 -10.36 -1.52
N ALA A 159 14.00 -11.43 -0.75
CA ALA A 159 14.60 -12.69 -1.19
C ALA A 159 13.75 -13.34 -2.29
N MET A 160 12.44 -13.47 -2.04
CA MET A 160 11.47 -14.06 -2.97
C MET A 160 11.47 -13.35 -4.32
N TRP A 161 11.67 -12.03 -4.32
CA TRP A 161 11.71 -11.21 -5.54
C TRP A 161 13.10 -10.97 -6.12
N GLY A 162 14.15 -11.59 -5.57
CA GLY A 162 15.52 -11.40 -6.06
C GLY A 162 16.05 -9.98 -5.90
N MET A 163 15.53 -9.23 -4.93
CA MET A 163 15.90 -7.85 -4.63
C MET A 163 17.02 -7.74 -3.61
N GLN A 164 17.48 -8.85 -3.04
CA GLN A 164 18.62 -8.86 -2.14
C GLN A 164 19.84 -8.33 -2.88
N THR A 165 20.34 -7.19 -2.41
CA THR A 165 21.67 -6.75 -2.77
C THR A 165 22.63 -7.79 -2.20
N LYS A 166 23.49 -8.38 -3.05
CA LYS A 166 24.54 -9.29 -2.61
C LYS A 166 25.21 -8.66 -1.38
N LYS A 167 25.08 -9.31 -0.22
CA LYS A 167 25.99 -9.07 0.90
C LYS A 167 27.40 -9.29 0.35
N ARG A 168 28.18 -8.21 0.27
CA ARG A 168 29.64 -8.31 0.26
C ARG A 168 30.09 -8.58 1.69
#